data_AF-A0A926UXP5-F1
#
_entry.id   AF-A0A926UXP5-F1
#
_cell.length_a   1.000
_cell.length_b   1.000
_cell.length_c   1.000
_cell.angle_alpha   90.00
_cell.angle_beta   90.00
_cell.angle_gamma   90.00
#
_symmetry.space_group_name_H-M   'P 1'
#
loop_
_entity.id
_entity.type
_entity.pdbx_description
1 polymer ?
#
loop_
_entity_poly.entity_id
_entity_poly.type
_entity_poly.pdbx_seq_one_letter_code
_entity_poly.pdbx_strand_id
1 'polypeptide(L)'
;MARCDELEKLKIERDRKQITVHKSALNRLLTAKDHSDFQTSWHFITQHFSELYSVKENVAELRKAILQLAVMGKLVPQDPSDQPASELLKDIEKEKQKLIKEGKIKASKPLPEIKPDEIPYNLPKSWECVRLGQITNIVRGGSPRPAGDPRFYDGHIPFLKVADLTAENEMYLSKYTYSIKEAGLHKTRMVPPDTLMLTNSGATLGVPKICTFQTTFNDGIAAFIFMNTELYKPFFYYFLSSKTYYFLHEASRGQGQPNLNTEIIGETIVGLPPLAEQHRIVAKIDQLMTLCDELEKQIDAAESKQTNLLNSLMAKV
;
A
#
# COMPACT_ATOMS: atom_id res chain seq x y z
N MET A 1 24.96 38.41 -7.35
CA MET A 1 24.61 37.27 -8.23
C MET A 1 25.58 36.12 -8.04
N ALA A 2 26.86 36.20 -8.44
CA ALA A 2 27.79 35.06 -8.35
C ALA A 2 27.89 34.33 -6.99
N ARG A 3 27.89 35.05 -5.84
CA ARG A 3 27.90 34.43 -4.51
C ARG A 3 26.57 33.79 -4.11
N CYS A 4 25.44 34.29 -4.62
CA CYS A 4 24.13 33.67 -4.40
C CYS A 4 24.03 32.36 -5.18
N ASP A 5 24.49 32.37 -6.43
CA ASP A 5 24.52 31.17 -7.29
C ASP A 5 25.45 30.08 -6.70
N GLU A 6 26.56 30.49 -6.08
CA GLU A 6 27.46 29.57 -5.37
C GLU A 6 26.82 28.97 -4.11
N LEU A 7 26.11 29.78 -3.32
CA LEU A 7 25.37 29.30 -2.14
C LEU A 7 24.25 28.32 -2.53
N GLU A 8 23.52 28.61 -3.61
CA GLU A 8 22.47 27.71 -4.13
C GLU A 8 23.05 26.38 -4.60
N LYS A 9 24.20 26.40 -5.30
CA LYS A 9 24.93 25.17 -5.67
C LYS A 9 25.34 24.35 -4.45
N LEU A 10 25.89 24.98 -3.42
CA LEU A 10 26.30 24.30 -2.19
C LEU A 10 25.10 23.70 -1.44
N LYS A 11 23.95 24.38 -1.43
CA LYS A 11 22.70 23.86 -0.88
C LYS A 11 22.25 22.59 -1.62
N ILE A 12 22.18 22.65 -2.95
CA ILE A 12 21.80 21.49 -3.78
C ILE A 12 22.76 20.31 -3.55
N GLU A 13 24.07 20.57 -3.47
CA GLU A 13 25.05 19.51 -3.22
C GLU A 13 24.90 18.89 -1.82
N ARG A 14 24.64 19.70 -0.79
CA ARG A 14 24.35 19.24 0.56
C ARG A 14 23.11 18.35 0.58
N ASP A 15 22.01 18.80 -0.03
CA ASP A 15 20.75 18.07 -0.04
C ASP A 15 20.91 16.72 -0.79
N ARG A 16 21.68 16.70 -1.89
CA ARG A 16 22.05 15.45 -2.58
C ARG A 16 22.83 14.48 -1.69
N LYS A 17 23.80 14.98 -0.92
CA LYS A 17 24.57 14.16 0.03
C LYS A 17 23.67 13.62 1.14
N GLN A 18 22.80 14.44 1.70
CA GLN A 18 21.82 14.02 2.71
C GLN A 18 20.93 12.89 2.20
N ILE A 19 20.39 13.02 0.97
CA ILE A 19 19.57 11.97 0.35
C ILE A 19 20.37 10.67 0.18
N THR A 20 21.65 10.76 -0.18
CA THR A 20 22.50 9.58 -0.41
C THR A 20 22.83 8.86 0.91
N VAL A 21 23.18 9.61 1.94
CA VAL A 21 23.46 9.08 3.29
C VAL A 21 22.20 8.46 3.87
N HIS A 22 21.06 9.14 3.75
CA HIS A 22 19.77 8.66 4.23
C HIS A 22 19.38 7.33 3.56
N LYS A 23 19.42 7.24 2.23
CA LYS A 23 19.14 6.00 1.49
C LYS A 23 20.03 4.84 1.94
N SER A 24 21.32 5.12 2.14
CA SER A 24 22.27 4.10 2.62
C SER A 24 21.95 3.63 4.04
N ALA A 25 21.58 4.56 4.93
CA ALA A 25 21.19 4.25 6.31
C ALA A 25 19.91 3.41 6.36
N LEU A 26 18.89 3.77 5.59
CA LEU A 26 17.65 2.99 5.48
C LEU A 26 17.91 1.61 4.89
N ASN A 27 18.70 1.50 3.82
CA ASN A 27 19.02 0.21 3.23
C ASN A 27 19.70 -0.71 4.25
N ARG A 28 20.64 -0.19 5.04
CA ARG A 28 21.29 -0.95 6.11
C ARG A 28 20.30 -1.38 7.20
N LEU A 29 19.38 -0.51 7.62
CA LEU A 29 18.32 -0.85 8.57
C LEU A 29 17.42 -1.99 8.05
N LEU A 30 17.00 -1.91 6.79
CA LEU A 30 16.11 -2.88 6.15
C LEU A 30 16.79 -4.23 5.92
N THR A 31 18.07 -4.21 5.54
CA THR A 31 18.88 -5.41 5.26
C THR A 31 19.66 -5.93 6.48
N ALA A 32 19.41 -5.36 7.67
CA ALA A 32 20.08 -5.74 8.91
C ALA A 32 19.97 -7.24 9.18
N LYS A 33 21.13 -7.87 9.40
CA LYS A 33 21.27 -9.33 9.54
C LYS A 33 20.81 -9.85 10.90
N ASP A 34 20.99 -9.03 11.92
CA ASP A 34 20.68 -9.35 13.30
C ASP A 34 20.21 -8.10 14.07
N HIS A 35 19.82 -8.30 15.33
CA HIS A 35 19.35 -7.22 16.19
C HIS A 35 20.43 -6.16 16.44
N SER A 36 21.71 -6.52 16.52
CA SER A 36 22.79 -5.58 16.77
C SER A 36 23.02 -4.64 15.58
N ASP A 37 23.02 -5.17 14.36
CA ASP A 37 23.17 -4.37 13.13
C ASP A 37 21.94 -3.47 12.91
N PHE A 38 20.75 -3.97 13.25
CA PHE A 38 19.52 -3.17 13.25
C PHE A 38 19.64 -2.00 14.23
N GLN A 39 20.02 -2.25 15.50
CA GLN A 39 20.18 -1.20 16.51
C GLN A 39 21.27 -0.19 16.13
N THR A 40 22.36 -0.63 15.52
CA THR A 40 23.43 0.26 15.04
C THR A 40 22.91 1.21 13.96
N SER A 41 22.18 0.67 12.98
CA SER A 41 21.60 1.45 11.89
C SER A 41 20.52 2.41 12.39
N TRP A 42 19.69 1.93 13.33
CA TRP A 42 18.68 2.73 13.99
C TRP A 42 19.31 3.89 14.77
N HIS A 43 20.34 3.61 15.57
CA HIS A 43 21.06 4.61 16.34
C HIS A 43 21.61 5.72 15.44
N PHE A 44 22.24 5.37 14.32
CA PHE A 44 22.73 6.34 13.34
C PHE A 44 21.62 7.25 12.82
N ILE A 45 20.49 6.69 12.41
CA ILE A 45 19.34 7.47 11.91
C ILE A 45 18.83 8.42 13.00
N THR A 46 18.70 7.94 14.24
CA THR A 46 18.20 8.76 15.36
C THR A 46 19.18 9.86 15.77
N GLN A 47 20.48 9.58 15.75
CA GLN A 47 21.52 10.55 16.08
C GLN A 47 21.58 11.70 15.06
N HIS A 48 21.36 11.39 13.78
CA HIS A 48 21.40 12.36 12.67
C HIS A 48 20.01 12.77 12.18
N PHE A 49 18.97 12.58 13.00
CA PHE A 49 17.58 12.71 12.56
C PHE A 49 17.28 14.10 11.98
N SER A 50 17.66 15.17 12.69
CA SER A 50 17.41 16.56 12.25
C SER A 50 18.12 16.91 10.95
N GLU A 51 19.27 16.31 10.67
CA GLU A 51 20.04 16.54 9.44
C GLU A 51 19.51 15.73 8.27
N LEU A 52 19.09 14.47 8.53
CA LEU A 52 18.57 13.59 7.49
C LEU A 52 17.16 14.00 7.07
N TYR A 53 16.33 14.46 7.99
CA TYR A 53 14.92 14.78 7.72
C TYR A 53 14.66 16.29 7.59
N SER A 54 15.64 17.03 7.05
CA SER A 54 15.46 18.43 6.65
C SER A 54 15.02 18.60 5.17
N VAL A 55 14.81 17.49 4.46
CA VAL A 55 14.51 17.44 3.02
C VAL A 55 13.33 16.48 2.79
N LYS A 56 12.32 16.90 2.01
CA LYS A 56 11.06 16.15 1.82
C LYS A 56 11.27 14.77 1.22
N GLU A 57 12.22 14.63 0.31
CA GLU A 57 12.56 13.37 -0.34
C GLU A 57 12.94 12.28 0.69
N ASN A 58 13.62 12.64 1.77
CA ASN A 58 13.97 11.70 2.83
C ASN A 58 12.76 11.30 3.68
N VAL A 59 11.79 12.20 3.86
CA VAL A 59 10.52 11.84 4.51
C VAL A 59 9.73 10.85 3.65
N ALA A 60 9.70 11.05 2.33
CA ALA A 60 9.06 10.12 1.40
C ALA A 60 9.70 8.72 1.43
N GLU A 61 11.04 8.62 1.49
CA GLU A 61 11.74 7.35 1.64
C GLU A 61 11.53 6.71 3.02
N LEU A 62 11.41 7.50 4.10
CA LEU A 62 11.05 7.01 5.42
C LEU A 62 9.66 6.36 5.43
N ARG A 63 8.66 6.96 4.78
CA ARG A 63 7.33 6.35 4.64
C ARG A 63 7.41 4.95 4.01
N LYS A 64 8.21 4.80 2.95
CA LYS A 64 8.44 3.49 2.30
C LYS A 64 9.11 2.51 3.25
N ALA A 65 10.13 2.95 4.00
CA ALA A 65 10.81 2.10 4.97
C ALA A 65 9.88 1.66 6.11
N ILE A 66 9.00 2.53 6.61
CA ILE A 66 7.99 2.18 7.62
C ILE A 66 7.10 1.04 7.11
N LEU A 67 6.58 1.15 5.89
CA LEU A 67 5.75 0.10 5.29
C LEU A 67 6.53 -1.20 5.08
N GLN A 68 7.80 -1.12 4.68
CA GLN A 68 8.64 -2.31 4.54
C GLN A 68 8.90 -3.00 5.88
N LEU A 69 9.25 -2.23 6.92
CA LEU A 69 9.43 -2.76 8.28
C LEU A 69 8.14 -3.39 8.81
N ALA A 70 6.97 -2.80 8.49
CA ALA A 70 5.68 -3.36 8.85
C ALA A 70 5.47 -4.75 8.25
N VAL A 71 5.66 -4.91 6.94
CA VAL A 71 5.42 -6.19 6.26
C VAL A 71 6.51 -7.24 6.54
N MET A 72 7.65 -6.83 7.09
CA MET A 72 8.72 -7.72 7.54
C MET A 72 8.57 -8.19 9.00
N GLY A 73 7.57 -7.69 9.72
CA GLY A 73 7.40 -7.98 11.16
C GLY A 73 8.48 -7.33 12.03
N LYS A 74 9.06 -6.20 11.59
CA LYS A 74 10.11 -5.47 12.30
C LYS A 74 9.61 -4.13 12.89
N LEU A 75 8.36 -3.75 12.67
CA LEU A 75 7.82 -2.46 13.09
C LEU A 75 7.34 -2.43 14.55
N VAL A 76 6.83 -3.55 15.05
CA VAL A 76 6.31 -3.69 16.42
C VAL A 76 6.88 -4.95 17.07
N PRO A 77 6.99 -5.00 18.41
CA PRO A 77 7.38 -6.23 19.11
C PRO A 77 6.33 -7.34 18.94
N GLN A 78 6.81 -8.57 18.88
CA GLN A 78 5.98 -9.78 18.89
C GLN A 78 5.47 -10.03 20.31
N ASP A 79 4.23 -10.50 20.42
CA ASP A 79 3.64 -10.90 21.69
C ASP A 79 3.44 -12.43 21.72
N PRO A 80 4.14 -13.18 22.59
CA PRO A 80 3.99 -14.62 22.70
C PRO A 80 2.58 -15.09 23.12
N SER A 81 1.75 -14.18 23.66
CA SER A 81 0.37 -14.48 24.03
C SER A 81 -0.62 -14.36 22.87
N ASP A 82 -0.20 -13.77 21.74
CA ASP A 82 -1.03 -13.72 20.55
C ASP A 82 -1.27 -15.13 19.99
N GLN A 83 -2.49 -15.35 19.51
CA GLN A 83 -2.78 -16.54 18.71
C GLN A 83 -1.93 -16.52 17.43
N PRO A 84 -1.16 -17.58 17.13
CA PRO A 84 -0.29 -17.58 15.96
C PRO A 84 -1.10 -17.52 14.67
N ALA A 85 -0.48 -16.98 13.60
CA ALA A 85 -1.13 -16.85 12.30
C ALA A 85 -1.57 -18.20 11.69
N SER A 86 -0.99 -19.31 12.13
CA SER A 86 -1.40 -20.66 11.72
C SER A 86 -2.82 -21.03 12.14
N GLU A 87 -3.29 -20.58 13.32
CA GLU A 87 -4.70 -20.79 13.72
C GLU A 87 -5.63 -19.89 12.90
N LEU A 88 -5.24 -18.64 12.68
CA LEU A 88 -5.97 -17.71 11.80
C LEU A 88 -6.15 -18.31 10.39
N LEU A 89 -5.12 -18.95 9.83
CA LEU A 89 -5.22 -19.61 8.53
C LEU A 89 -6.20 -20.78 8.53
N LYS A 90 -6.29 -21.56 9.61
CA LYS A 90 -7.26 -22.66 9.72
C LYS A 90 -8.69 -22.11 9.70
N ASP A 91 -8.94 -21.02 10.41
CA ASP A 91 -10.26 -20.38 10.45
C ASP A 91 -10.65 -19.79 9.09
N ILE A 92 -9.70 -19.16 8.39
CA ILE A 92 -9.90 -18.68 7.02
C ILE A 92 -10.21 -19.84 6.07
N GLU A 93 -9.43 -20.92 6.10
CA GLU A 93 -9.67 -22.07 5.23
C GLU A 93 -11.03 -22.73 5.51
N LYS A 94 -11.42 -22.85 6.79
CA LYS A 94 -12.72 -23.38 7.19
C LYS A 94 -13.88 -22.54 6.64
N GLU A 95 -13.83 -21.22 6.78
CA GLU A 95 -14.88 -20.34 6.25
C GLU A 95 -14.87 -20.33 4.71
N LYS A 96 -13.69 -20.41 4.08
CA LYS A 96 -13.55 -20.53 2.61
C LYS A 96 -14.31 -21.75 2.10
N GLN A 97 -14.06 -22.91 2.71
CA GLN A 97 -14.71 -24.16 2.32
C GLN A 97 -16.23 -24.10 2.52
N LYS A 98 -16.70 -23.47 3.58
CA LYS A 98 -18.14 -23.25 3.82
C LYS A 98 -18.76 -22.38 2.72
N LEU A 99 -18.14 -21.26 2.36
CA LEU A 99 -18.67 -20.37 1.31
C LEU A 99 -18.62 -20.97 -0.09
N ILE A 100 -17.64 -21.85 -0.37
CA ILE A 100 -17.60 -22.65 -1.60
C ILE A 100 -18.78 -23.62 -1.64
N LYS A 101 -19.05 -24.33 -0.54
CA LYS A 101 -20.21 -25.25 -0.42
C LYS A 101 -21.54 -24.52 -0.56
N GLU A 102 -21.64 -23.30 -0.04
CA GLU A 102 -22.81 -22.43 -0.19
C GLU A 102 -22.93 -21.77 -1.58
N GLY A 103 -21.94 -21.95 -2.47
CA GLY A 103 -21.92 -21.35 -3.81
C GLY A 103 -21.71 -19.84 -3.83
N LYS A 104 -21.36 -19.22 -2.70
CA LYS A 104 -21.12 -17.77 -2.56
C LYS A 104 -19.79 -17.34 -3.18
N ILE A 105 -18.80 -18.23 -3.18
CA ILE A 105 -17.53 -18.03 -3.86
C ILE A 105 -17.20 -19.25 -4.73
N LYS A 106 -16.45 -19.02 -5.80
CA LYS A 106 -15.93 -20.11 -6.64
C LYS A 106 -14.68 -20.70 -5.99
N ALA A 107 -14.48 -22.00 -6.17
CA ALA A 107 -13.21 -22.63 -5.81
C ALA A 107 -12.07 -21.98 -6.60
N SER A 108 -11.03 -21.56 -5.89
CA SER A 108 -9.80 -21.04 -6.51
C SER A 108 -9.03 -22.18 -7.17
N LYS A 109 -8.30 -21.86 -8.24
CA LYS A 109 -7.29 -22.79 -8.78
C LYS A 109 -6.26 -23.13 -7.70
N PRO A 110 -5.63 -24.31 -7.74
CA PRO A 110 -4.48 -24.61 -6.89
C PRO A 110 -3.41 -23.54 -7.08
N LEU A 111 -2.90 -23.00 -5.97
CA LEU A 111 -1.81 -22.05 -5.98
C LEU A 111 -0.48 -22.82 -5.90
N PRO A 112 0.59 -22.33 -6.56
CA PRO A 112 1.89 -22.96 -6.45
C PRO A 112 2.39 -22.90 -5.01
N GLU A 113 3.05 -23.98 -4.57
CA GLU A 113 3.74 -24.00 -3.28
C GLU A 113 4.74 -22.83 -3.20
N ILE A 114 4.91 -22.27 -2.01
CA ILE A 114 5.88 -21.21 -1.76
C ILE A 114 7.23 -21.89 -1.54
N LYS A 115 8.18 -21.65 -2.44
CA LYS A 115 9.52 -22.18 -2.29
C LYS A 115 10.34 -21.31 -1.33
N PRO A 116 11.33 -21.88 -0.60
CA PRO A 116 12.14 -21.11 0.35
C PRO A 116 12.87 -19.90 -0.27
N ASP A 117 13.26 -19.99 -1.54
CA ASP A 117 13.92 -18.91 -2.30
C ASP A 117 12.98 -17.76 -2.70
N GLU A 118 11.66 -17.98 -2.65
CA GLU A 118 10.67 -16.93 -2.89
C GLU A 118 10.39 -16.06 -1.66
N ILE A 119 10.85 -16.48 -0.47
CA ILE A 119 10.61 -15.75 0.79
C ILE A 119 11.66 -14.63 0.89
N PRO A 120 11.28 -13.36 0.70
CA PRO A 120 12.25 -12.27 0.55
C PRO A 120 12.98 -11.90 1.86
N TYR A 121 12.45 -12.29 3.02
CA TYR A 121 13.00 -11.94 4.32
C TYR A 121 12.59 -12.95 5.40
N ASN A 122 13.40 -13.04 6.46
CA ASN A 122 13.08 -13.83 7.64
C ASN A 122 11.89 -13.23 8.37
N LEU A 123 10.79 -13.98 8.41
CA LEU A 123 9.57 -13.62 9.11
C LEU A 123 9.65 -14.01 10.60
N PRO A 124 8.92 -13.30 11.49
CA PRO A 124 8.75 -13.76 12.87
C PRO A 124 8.12 -15.16 12.93
N LYS A 125 8.49 -15.94 13.95
CA LYS A 125 7.99 -17.33 14.11
C LYS A 125 6.47 -17.44 14.29
N SER A 126 5.82 -16.37 14.73
CA SER A 126 4.36 -16.30 14.89
C SER A 126 3.61 -16.03 13.58
N TRP A 127 4.34 -15.69 12.51
CA TRP A 127 3.79 -15.35 11.20
C TRP A 127 3.80 -16.55 10.28
N GLU A 128 2.87 -16.55 9.33
CA GLU A 128 2.80 -17.54 8.27
C GLU A 128 3.05 -16.91 6.92
N CYS A 129 3.78 -17.61 6.06
CA CYS A 129 4.01 -17.16 4.69
C CYS A 129 2.93 -17.75 3.79
N VAL A 130 2.11 -16.88 3.18
CA VAL A 130 0.99 -17.31 2.31
C VAL A 130 0.92 -16.49 1.03
N ARG A 131 0.30 -17.05 0.00
CA ARG A 131 -0.11 -16.32 -1.19
C ARG A 131 -1.47 -15.66 -0.94
N LEU A 132 -1.69 -14.44 -1.43
CA LEU A 132 -2.94 -13.71 -1.21
C LEU A 132 -4.18 -14.54 -1.57
N GLY A 133 -4.14 -15.31 -2.66
CA GLY A 133 -5.27 -16.16 -3.08
C GLY A 133 -5.61 -17.31 -2.13
N GLN A 134 -4.74 -17.64 -1.15
CA GLN A 134 -5.07 -18.58 -0.08
C GLN A 134 -6.10 -17.97 0.87
N ILE A 135 -5.95 -16.69 1.18
CA ILE A 135 -6.72 -15.99 2.21
C ILE A 135 -7.85 -15.11 1.67
N THR A 136 -7.98 -14.96 0.34
CA THR A 136 -9.05 -14.19 -0.29
C THR A 136 -9.37 -14.73 -1.69
N ASN A 137 -10.56 -14.42 -2.21
CA ASN A 137 -10.92 -14.68 -3.60
C ASN A 137 -10.84 -13.37 -4.41
N ILE A 138 -9.85 -13.29 -5.29
CA ILE A 138 -9.56 -12.07 -6.05
C ILE A 138 -10.32 -12.11 -7.36
N VAL A 139 -11.04 -11.04 -7.64
CA VAL A 139 -11.94 -11.00 -8.78
C VAL A 139 -11.88 -9.67 -9.52
N ARG A 140 -12.01 -9.71 -10.84
CA ARG A 140 -12.00 -8.50 -11.69
C ARG A 140 -13.39 -7.95 -11.91
N GLY A 141 -13.54 -6.63 -12.01
CA GLY A 141 -14.80 -6.01 -12.39
C GLY A 141 -15.17 -6.26 -13.86
N GLY A 142 -16.27 -5.66 -14.27
CA GLY A 142 -16.76 -5.71 -15.65
C GLY A 142 -17.33 -4.37 -16.06
N SER A 143 -17.20 -4.02 -17.34
CA SER A 143 -17.73 -2.78 -17.88
C SER A 143 -18.89 -3.11 -18.82
N PRO A 144 -20.11 -2.57 -18.62
CA PRO A 144 -21.14 -2.60 -19.65
C PRO A 144 -20.60 -2.03 -20.97
N ARG A 145 -20.85 -2.74 -22.07
CA ARG A 145 -20.36 -2.36 -23.40
C ARG A 145 -21.55 -2.16 -24.36
N PRO A 146 -21.51 -1.12 -25.22
CA PRO A 146 -20.47 -0.09 -25.34
C PRO A 146 -20.36 0.81 -24.09
N ALA A 147 -19.15 1.32 -23.83
CA ALA A 147 -18.94 2.19 -22.68
C ALA A 147 -19.68 3.52 -22.89
N GLY A 148 -20.40 4.00 -21.86
CA GLY A 148 -21.23 5.21 -21.94
C GLY A 148 -22.60 5.02 -22.61
N ASP A 149 -22.98 3.79 -22.97
CA ASP A 149 -24.30 3.51 -23.54
C ASP A 149 -25.45 3.88 -22.56
N PRO A 150 -26.37 4.79 -22.93
CA PRO A 150 -27.45 5.23 -22.04
C PRO A 150 -28.36 4.10 -21.54
N ARG A 151 -28.37 2.93 -22.20
CA ARG A 151 -29.10 1.74 -21.73
C ARG A 151 -28.56 1.21 -20.40
N PHE A 152 -27.26 1.36 -20.17
CA PHE A 152 -26.57 0.79 -19.01
C PHE A 152 -26.14 1.82 -17.99
N TYR A 153 -25.86 3.05 -18.41
CA TYR A 153 -25.29 4.09 -17.54
C TYR A 153 -26.34 5.10 -17.05
N ASP A 154 -25.92 5.95 -16.11
CA ASP A 154 -26.72 7.02 -15.50
C ASP A 154 -28.00 6.49 -14.81
N GLY A 155 -27.81 5.42 -14.04
CA GLY A 155 -28.82 4.85 -13.15
C GLY A 155 -28.59 5.23 -11.69
N HIS A 156 -28.97 4.34 -10.78
CA HIS A 156 -28.86 4.55 -9.33
C HIS A 156 -27.86 3.60 -8.65
N ILE A 157 -27.32 2.61 -9.38
CA ILE A 157 -26.36 1.65 -8.82
C ILE A 157 -24.94 2.23 -8.95
N PRO A 158 -24.18 2.41 -7.87
CA PRO A 158 -22.82 2.94 -7.95
C PRO A 158 -21.90 2.06 -8.83
N PHE A 159 -21.04 2.70 -9.62
CA PHE A 159 -20.09 2.05 -10.52
C PHE A 159 -18.72 2.74 -10.45
N LEU A 160 -17.76 2.08 -9.84
CA LEU A 160 -16.40 2.59 -9.70
C LEU A 160 -15.56 2.38 -10.95
N LYS A 161 -14.78 3.40 -11.31
CA LYS A 161 -13.68 3.32 -12.28
C LYS A 161 -12.36 3.58 -11.57
N VAL A 162 -11.25 3.25 -12.25
CA VAL A 162 -9.88 3.48 -11.74
C VAL A 162 -9.68 4.91 -11.22
N ALA A 163 -10.23 5.90 -11.93
CA ALA A 163 -10.15 7.31 -11.54
C ALA A 163 -10.78 7.59 -10.17
N ASP A 164 -11.87 6.90 -9.79
CA ASP A 164 -12.50 7.07 -8.48
C ASP A 164 -11.57 6.57 -7.36
N LEU A 165 -10.86 5.44 -7.58
CA LEU A 165 -9.92 4.89 -6.61
C LEU A 165 -8.66 5.76 -6.47
N THR A 166 -8.30 6.53 -7.49
CA THR A 166 -7.03 7.27 -7.52
C THR A 166 -7.20 8.77 -7.38
N ALA A 167 -8.44 9.24 -7.18
CA ALA A 167 -8.73 10.67 -7.04
C ALA A 167 -8.19 11.27 -5.73
N GLU A 168 -8.21 10.48 -4.65
CA GLU A 168 -7.80 10.90 -3.31
C GLU A 168 -6.78 9.88 -2.75
N ASN A 169 -5.92 10.31 -1.82
CA ASN A 169 -4.90 9.45 -1.20
C ASN A 169 -5.40 8.68 0.04
N GLU A 170 -6.66 8.87 0.44
CA GLU A 170 -7.25 8.30 1.65
C GLU A 170 -7.49 6.78 1.56
N MET A 171 -7.25 6.03 2.64
CA MET A 171 -7.47 4.58 2.66
C MET A 171 -8.90 4.18 2.27
N TYR A 172 -9.87 4.93 2.77
CA TYR A 172 -11.29 4.65 2.63
C TYR A 172 -11.91 5.45 1.48
N LEU A 173 -12.57 4.74 0.56
CA LEU A 173 -13.30 5.34 -0.55
C LEU A 173 -14.79 5.45 -0.20
N SER A 174 -15.29 6.68 -0.17
CA SER A 174 -16.68 7.01 0.19
C SER A 174 -17.46 7.74 -0.90
N LYS A 175 -16.84 7.94 -2.07
CA LYS A 175 -17.43 8.66 -3.21
C LYS A 175 -17.33 7.83 -4.49
N TYR A 176 -18.21 8.12 -5.44
CA TYR A 176 -18.18 7.59 -6.80
C TYR A 176 -18.64 8.66 -7.79
N THR A 177 -18.14 8.58 -9.02
CA THR A 177 -18.52 9.51 -10.10
C THR A 177 -19.56 8.93 -11.03
N TYR A 178 -19.61 7.60 -11.18
CA TYR A 178 -20.45 6.94 -12.19
C TYR A 178 -21.47 5.99 -11.56
N SER A 179 -22.59 5.84 -12.25
CA SER A 179 -23.62 4.86 -11.90
C SER A 179 -24.07 4.07 -13.12
N ILE A 180 -24.68 2.92 -12.85
CA ILE A 180 -25.31 2.07 -13.85
C ILE A 180 -26.77 1.80 -13.49
N LYS A 181 -27.53 1.37 -14.49
CA LYS A 181 -28.89 0.84 -14.38
C LYS A 181 -28.85 -0.66 -14.11
N GLU A 182 -29.97 -1.25 -13.71
CA GLU A 182 -30.13 -2.71 -13.55
C GLU A 182 -29.70 -3.49 -14.80
N ALA A 183 -30.00 -2.96 -15.99
CA ALA A 183 -29.56 -3.53 -17.25
C ALA A 183 -28.04 -3.62 -17.39
N GLY A 184 -27.25 -2.82 -16.67
CA GLY A 184 -25.79 -2.90 -16.64
C GLY A 184 -25.24 -3.94 -15.66
N LEU A 185 -26.02 -4.33 -14.64
CA LEU A 185 -25.53 -5.14 -13.52
C LEU A 185 -25.01 -6.51 -13.98
N HIS A 186 -25.68 -7.15 -14.94
CA HIS A 186 -25.27 -8.44 -15.50
C HIS A 186 -23.96 -8.37 -16.32
N LYS A 187 -23.45 -7.18 -16.63
CA LYS A 187 -22.16 -6.95 -17.31
C LYS A 187 -21.03 -6.62 -16.33
N THR A 188 -21.32 -6.55 -15.04
CA THR A 188 -20.38 -6.23 -13.98
C THR A 188 -20.68 -7.11 -12.76
N ARG A 189 -20.19 -6.70 -11.59
CA ARG A 189 -20.35 -7.42 -10.33
C ARG A 189 -20.61 -6.43 -9.22
N MET A 190 -21.53 -6.79 -8.33
CA MET A 190 -21.76 -6.09 -7.07
C MET A 190 -20.85 -6.62 -5.97
N VAL A 191 -20.32 -5.72 -5.15
CA VAL A 191 -19.64 -6.04 -3.89
C VAL A 191 -20.23 -5.23 -2.74
N PRO A 192 -20.23 -5.78 -1.51
CA PRO A 192 -20.74 -5.08 -0.34
C PRO A 192 -19.82 -3.92 0.09
N PRO A 193 -20.28 -3.05 1.00
CA PRO A 193 -19.40 -2.17 1.76
C PRO A 193 -18.27 -2.95 2.43
N ASP A 194 -17.23 -2.24 2.86
CA ASP A 194 -16.03 -2.79 3.49
C ASP A 194 -15.27 -3.78 2.59
N THR A 195 -15.26 -3.51 1.28
CA THR A 195 -14.53 -4.34 0.30
C THR A 195 -13.18 -3.70 -0.02
N LEU A 196 -12.08 -4.44 0.20
CA LEU A 196 -10.76 -4.06 -0.29
C LEU A 196 -10.71 -4.21 -1.82
N MET A 197 -10.18 -3.20 -2.48
CA MET A 197 -10.03 -3.11 -3.93
C MET A 197 -8.62 -2.69 -4.30
N LEU A 198 -8.20 -3.00 -5.54
CA LEU A 198 -6.90 -2.65 -6.09
C LEU A 198 -7.08 -2.26 -7.56
N THR A 199 -6.52 -1.12 -7.97
CA THR A 199 -6.44 -0.78 -9.39
C THR A 199 -5.52 -1.76 -10.11
N ASN A 200 -6.01 -2.32 -11.22
CA ASN A 200 -5.31 -3.40 -11.90
C ASN A 200 -5.00 -3.09 -13.38
N SER A 201 -5.27 -1.86 -13.82
CA SER A 201 -4.92 -1.39 -15.17
C SER A 201 -4.63 0.12 -15.16
N GLY A 202 -4.01 0.61 -16.23
CA GLY A 202 -3.79 2.04 -16.45
C GLY A 202 -2.50 2.58 -15.84
N ALA A 203 -2.37 3.91 -15.81
CA ALA A 203 -1.16 4.60 -15.33
C ALA A 203 -0.97 4.49 -13.79
N THR A 204 -2.05 4.24 -13.06
CA THR A 204 -2.10 4.18 -11.60
C THR A 204 -2.32 2.74 -11.13
N LEU A 205 -1.48 1.82 -11.59
CA LEU A 205 -1.54 0.39 -11.25
C LEU A 205 -1.18 0.15 -9.77
N GLY A 206 -1.88 -0.76 -9.10
CA GLY A 206 -1.50 -1.22 -7.76
C GLY A 206 -1.83 -0.24 -6.64
N VAL A 207 -2.88 0.57 -6.80
CA VAL A 207 -3.39 1.49 -5.78
C VAL A 207 -4.56 0.82 -5.04
N PRO A 208 -4.41 0.51 -3.75
CA PRO A 208 -5.47 -0.10 -2.96
C PRO A 208 -6.45 0.93 -2.39
N LYS A 209 -7.70 0.52 -2.15
CA LYS A 209 -8.72 1.27 -1.40
C LYS A 209 -9.67 0.33 -0.68
N ILE A 210 -10.22 0.76 0.46
CA ILE A 210 -11.33 0.07 1.13
C ILE A 210 -12.62 0.83 0.81
N CYS A 211 -13.52 0.21 0.05
CA CYS A 211 -14.78 0.83 -0.33
C CYS A 211 -15.79 0.76 0.81
N THR A 212 -16.39 1.90 1.17
CA THR A 212 -17.28 2.03 2.34
C THR A 212 -18.78 1.90 2.02
N PHE A 213 -19.12 1.61 0.76
CA PHE A 213 -20.50 1.49 0.29
C PHE A 213 -20.64 0.32 -0.68
N GLN A 214 -21.88 -0.14 -0.87
CA GLN A 214 -22.18 -1.19 -1.85
C GLN A 214 -22.01 -0.64 -3.26
N THR A 215 -21.27 -1.34 -4.11
CA THR A 215 -20.95 -0.81 -5.45
C THR A 215 -20.69 -1.90 -6.48
N THR A 216 -20.75 -1.51 -7.74
CA THR A 216 -20.17 -2.23 -8.86
C THR A 216 -18.87 -1.55 -9.32
N PHE A 217 -18.08 -2.20 -10.19
CA PHE A 217 -16.77 -1.69 -10.57
C PHE A 217 -16.34 -2.17 -11.95
N ASN A 218 -15.56 -1.32 -12.63
CA ASN A 218 -15.10 -1.57 -13.98
C ASN A 218 -14.01 -2.65 -14.03
N ASP A 219 -13.69 -3.09 -15.24
CA ASP A 219 -12.67 -4.11 -15.46
C ASP A 219 -11.24 -3.62 -15.15
N GLY A 220 -11.03 -2.34 -14.85
CA GLY A 220 -9.75 -1.82 -14.37
C GLY A 220 -9.49 -1.95 -12.87
N ILE A 221 -10.39 -2.63 -12.14
CA ILE A 221 -10.34 -2.82 -10.69
C ILE A 221 -10.47 -4.30 -10.35
N ALA A 222 -9.66 -4.76 -9.41
CA ALA A 222 -9.80 -6.03 -8.73
C ALA A 222 -10.39 -5.82 -7.33
N ALA A 223 -11.25 -6.74 -6.89
CA ALA A 223 -11.80 -6.78 -5.53
C ALA A 223 -11.37 -8.06 -4.81
N PHE A 224 -11.14 -7.93 -3.50
CA PHE A 224 -10.74 -9.00 -2.60
C PHE A 224 -11.98 -9.49 -1.87
N ILE A 225 -12.69 -10.44 -2.48
CA ILE A 225 -13.91 -11.01 -1.89
C ILE A 225 -13.50 -12.03 -0.84
N PHE A 226 -14.34 -12.19 0.19
CA PHE A 226 -14.09 -13.15 1.26
C PHE A 226 -12.85 -12.79 2.11
N MET A 227 -12.49 -11.51 2.18
CA MET A 227 -11.62 -11.00 3.25
C MET A 227 -12.51 -10.76 4.49
N ASN A 228 -12.74 -11.83 5.24
CA ASN A 228 -13.68 -11.89 6.38
C ASN A 228 -13.20 -11.06 7.59
N THR A 229 -13.99 -11.06 8.67
CA THR A 229 -13.70 -10.37 9.94
C THR A 229 -12.40 -10.81 10.61
N GLU A 230 -11.88 -11.98 10.24
CA GLU A 230 -10.64 -12.54 10.79
C GLU A 230 -9.39 -11.86 10.21
N LEU A 231 -9.54 -11.04 9.16
CA LEU A 231 -8.47 -10.28 8.54
C LEU A 231 -8.68 -8.79 8.71
N TYR A 232 -7.64 -8.09 9.16
CA TYR A 232 -7.70 -6.64 9.33
C TYR A 232 -7.35 -5.93 8.02
N LYS A 233 -8.36 -5.54 7.24
CA LYS A 233 -8.20 -4.93 5.90
C LYS A 233 -7.22 -3.76 5.83
N PRO A 234 -7.12 -2.86 6.83
CA PRO A 234 -6.10 -1.82 6.86
C PRO A 234 -4.65 -2.34 6.80
N PHE A 235 -4.36 -3.51 7.38
CA PHE A 235 -3.05 -4.14 7.23
C PHE A 235 -2.79 -4.50 5.76
N PHE A 236 -3.77 -5.10 5.08
CA PHE A 236 -3.67 -5.45 3.66
C PHE A 236 -3.62 -4.23 2.74
N TYR A 237 -4.28 -3.13 3.09
CA TYR A 237 -4.13 -1.85 2.40
C TYR A 237 -2.67 -1.39 2.42
N TYR A 238 -2.03 -1.39 3.59
CA TYR A 238 -0.62 -0.99 3.71
C TYR A 238 0.33 -1.97 3.02
N PHE A 239 0.08 -3.27 3.14
CA PHE A 239 0.83 -4.28 2.41
C PHE A 239 0.75 -4.08 0.89
N LEU A 240 -0.45 -3.92 0.33
CA LEU A 240 -0.62 -3.69 -1.12
C LEU A 240 0.03 -2.37 -1.55
N SER A 241 -0.07 -1.33 -0.72
CA SER A 241 0.61 -0.04 -0.94
C SER A 241 2.13 -0.19 -0.98
N SER A 242 2.71 -1.11 -0.19
CA SER A 242 4.14 -1.39 -0.23
C SER A 242 4.56 -2.21 -1.46
N LYS A 243 3.60 -2.77 -2.21
CA LYS A 243 3.83 -3.62 -3.39
C LYS A 243 3.57 -2.92 -4.73
N THR A 244 3.17 -1.64 -4.74
CA THR A 244 2.89 -0.90 -5.99
C THR A 244 4.03 -1.00 -7.01
N TYR A 245 5.29 -0.80 -6.60
CA TYR A 245 6.44 -0.92 -7.51
C TYR A 245 6.65 -2.35 -8.03
N TYR A 246 6.47 -3.35 -7.17
CA TYR A 246 6.53 -4.75 -7.57
C TYR A 246 5.47 -5.07 -8.62
N PHE A 247 4.23 -4.61 -8.43
CA PHE A 247 3.16 -4.80 -9.41
C PHE A 247 3.41 -4.09 -10.73
N LEU A 248 3.97 -2.88 -10.70
CA LEU A 248 4.39 -2.15 -11.90
C LEU A 248 5.46 -2.93 -12.68
N HIS A 249 6.46 -3.47 -11.98
CA HIS A 249 7.49 -4.30 -12.58
C HIS A 249 6.90 -5.55 -13.23
N GLU A 250 6.11 -6.34 -12.50
CA GLU A 250 5.53 -7.58 -13.03
C GLU A 250 4.60 -7.34 -14.22
N ALA A 251 3.78 -6.28 -14.16
CA ALA A 251 2.87 -5.94 -15.25
C ALA A 251 3.60 -5.41 -16.51
N SER A 252 4.83 -4.90 -16.36
CA SER A 252 5.66 -4.40 -17.48
C SER A 252 6.36 -5.50 -18.29
N ARG A 253 6.34 -6.75 -17.80
CA ARG A 253 6.98 -7.90 -18.50
C ARG A 253 6.22 -8.34 -19.76
N GLY A 254 5.02 -7.80 -20.01
CA GLY A 254 4.23 -8.04 -21.23
C GLY A 254 4.40 -6.94 -22.29
N GLN A 255 4.24 -7.31 -23.57
CA GLN A 255 4.19 -6.37 -24.70
C GLN A 255 2.77 -5.75 -24.79
N GLY A 256 2.47 -4.74 -23.97
CA GLY A 256 1.16 -4.08 -23.94
C GLY A 256 1.00 -3.11 -22.76
N GLN A 257 -0.20 -2.50 -22.61
CA GLN A 257 -0.49 -1.68 -21.43
C GLN A 257 -0.37 -2.56 -20.16
N PRO A 258 0.35 -2.12 -19.11
CA PRO A 258 0.53 -2.91 -17.90
C PRO A 258 -0.82 -3.28 -17.29
N ASN A 259 -1.11 -4.58 -17.19
CA ASN A 259 -2.35 -5.09 -16.63
C ASN A 259 -2.02 -6.15 -15.58
N LEU A 260 -2.47 -5.91 -14.36
CA LEU A 260 -2.28 -6.80 -13.22
C LEU A 260 -3.46 -7.79 -13.19
N ASN A 261 -3.23 -8.98 -13.73
CA ASN A 261 -4.27 -10.01 -13.74
C ASN A 261 -4.48 -10.59 -12.32
N THR A 262 -5.59 -11.28 -12.10
CA THR A 262 -5.93 -11.85 -10.79
C THR A 262 -4.99 -12.97 -10.34
N GLU A 263 -4.26 -13.58 -11.26
CA GLU A 263 -3.27 -14.63 -10.98
C GLU A 263 -2.02 -14.04 -10.33
N ILE A 264 -1.44 -12.98 -10.91
CA ILE A 264 -0.29 -12.26 -10.31
C ILE A 264 -0.64 -11.73 -8.91
N ILE A 265 -1.82 -11.13 -8.74
CA ILE A 265 -2.25 -10.66 -7.41
C ILE A 265 -2.40 -11.86 -6.47
N GLY A 266 -3.08 -12.93 -6.91
CA GLY A 266 -3.30 -14.12 -6.11
C GLY A 266 -2.03 -14.84 -5.69
N GLU A 267 -1.00 -14.80 -6.53
CA GLU A 267 0.28 -15.44 -6.27
C GLU A 267 1.23 -14.60 -5.41
N THR A 268 0.90 -13.32 -5.17
CA THR A 268 1.73 -12.42 -4.37
C THR A 268 1.88 -12.95 -2.94
N ILE A 269 3.13 -13.11 -2.50
CA ILE A 269 3.48 -13.59 -1.17
C ILE A 269 3.33 -12.47 -0.14
N VAL A 270 2.61 -12.79 0.95
CA VAL A 270 2.44 -11.96 2.13
C VAL A 270 2.87 -12.74 3.37
N GLY A 271 3.62 -12.10 4.25
CA GLY A 271 3.77 -12.57 5.62
C GLY A 271 2.50 -12.19 6.39
N LEU A 272 1.74 -13.17 6.83
CA LEU A 272 0.51 -12.99 7.61
C LEU A 272 0.86 -12.97 9.10
N PRO A 273 0.70 -11.84 9.80
CA PRO A 273 0.81 -11.78 11.25
C PRO A 273 -0.44 -12.36 11.93
N PRO A 274 -0.34 -12.71 13.23
CA PRO A 274 -1.48 -12.78 14.14
C PRO A 274 -2.44 -11.59 13.98
N LEU A 275 -3.74 -11.81 14.12
CA LEU A 275 -4.74 -10.74 13.98
C LEU A 275 -4.49 -9.58 14.95
N ALA A 276 -4.18 -9.87 16.21
CA ALA A 276 -3.84 -8.86 17.20
C ALA A 276 -2.62 -8.02 16.76
N GLU A 277 -1.59 -8.67 16.21
CA GLU A 277 -0.40 -7.98 15.69
C GLU A 277 -0.72 -7.14 14.45
N GLN A 278 -1.63 -7.57 13.55
CA GLN A 278 -2.10 -6.74 12.43
C GLN A 278 -2.64 -5.39 12.91
N HIS A 279 -3.45 -5.37 13.97
CA HIS A 279 -3.96 -4.13 14.57
C HIS A 279 -2.84 -3.27 15.16
N ARG A 280 -1.88 -3.88 15.89
CA ARG A 280 -0.73 -3.14 16.46
C ARG A 280 0.16 -2.54 15.37
N ILE A 281 0.40 -3.27 14.29
CA ILE A 281 1.18 -2.79 13.13
C ILE A 281 0.51 -1.57 12.52
N VAL A 282 -0.78 -1.65 12.21
CA VAL A 282 -1.52 -0.53 11.59
C VAL A 282 -1.53 0.70 12.50
N ALA A 283 -1.85 0.53 13.79
CA ALA A 283 -1.81 1.63 14.75
C ALA A 283 -0.43 2.32 14.79
N LYS A 284 0.65 1.53 14.66
CA LYS A 284 2.00 2.06 14.61
C LYS A 284 2.30 2.78 13.28
N ILE A 285 1.84 2.25 12.15
CA ILE A 285 1.95 2.92 10.85
C ILE A 285 1.25 4.27 10.92
N ASP A 286 -0.01 4.32 11.38
CA ASP A 286 -0.80 5.56 11.46
C ASP A 286 -0.09 6.63 12.32
N GLN A 287 0.43 6.22 13.49
CA GLN A 287 1.22 7.09 14.35
C GLN A 287 2.44 7.66 13.60
N LEU A 288 3.20 6.80 12.92
CA LEU A 288 4.43 7.22 12.25
C LEU A 288 4.17 8.05 10.99
N MET A 289 3.11 7.75 10.24
CA MET A 289 2.69 8.54 9.07
C MET A 289 2.24 9.94 9.49
N THR A 290 1.54 10.06 10.61
CA THR A 290 1.18 11.37 11.20
C THR A 290 2.43 12.18 11.55
N LEU A 291 3.46 11.54 12.10
CA LEU A 291 4.74 12.20 12.38
C LEU A 291 5.46 12.61 11.08
N CYS A 292 5.40 11.80 10.02
CA CYS A 292 5.93 12.18 8.71
C CYS A 292 5.20 13.40 8.14
N ASP A 293 3.86 13.48 8.27
CA ASP A 293 3.09 14.64 7.82
C ASP A 293 3.52 15.91 8.58
N GLU A 294 3.75 15.81 9.88
CA GLU A 294 4.22 16.92 10.70
C GLU A 294 5.65 17.36 10.32
N LEU A 295 6.55 16.41 10.03
CA LEU A 295 7.90 16.72 9.54
C LEU A 295 7.86 17.47 8.21
N GLU A 296 7.04 17.02 7.26
CA GLU A 296 6.87 17.70 5.97
C GLU A 296 6.36 19.14 6.15
N LYS A 297 5.39 19.37 7.05
CA LYS A 297 4.91 20.72 7.39
C LYS A 297 5.98 21.60 8.01
N GLN A 298 6.84 21.04 8.87
CA GLN A 298 7.95 21.78 9.47
C GLN A 298 9.00 22.18 8.44
N ILE A 299 9.31 21.29 7.49
CA ILE A 299 10.21 21.59 6.35
C ILE A 299 9.62 22.74 5.52
N ASP A 300 8.34 22.67 5.15
CA ASP A 300 7.64 23.74 4.41
C ASP A 300 7.69 25.10 5.13
N ALA A 301 7.43 25.10 6.43
CA ALA A 301 7.47 26.31 7.24
C ALA A 301 8.88 26.90 7.32
N ALA A 302 9.92 26.06 7.40
CA ALA A 302 11.32 26.49 7.41
C ALA A 302 11.72 27.11 6.07
N GLU A 303 11.34 26.49 4.95
CA GLU A 303 11.60 27.00 3.60
C GLU A 303 10.89 28.34 3.37
N SER A 304 9.62 28.46 3.77
CA SER A 304 8.87 29.71 3.66
C SER A 304 9.52 30.85 4.46
N LYS A 305 9.93 30.58 5.70
CA LYS A 305 10.67 31.56 6.54
C LYS A 305 11.97 32.00 5.89
N GLN A 306 12.74 31.06 5.33
CA GLN A 306 13.99 31.37 4.65
C GLN A 306 13.76 32.30 3.44
N THR A 307 12.75 32.00 2.62
CA THR A 307 12.38 32.81 1.46
C THR A 307 11.92 34.22 1.89
N ASN A 308 11.09 34.32 2.92
CA ASN A 308 10.62 35.61 3.42
C ASN A 308 11.76 36.48 3.97
N LEU A 309 12.72 35.88 4.67
CA LEU A 309 13.90 36.59 5.17
C LEU A 309 14.78 37.07 4.01
N LEU A 310 15.01 36.21 3.01
CA LEU A 310 15.77 36.57 1.81
C LEU A 310 15.12 37.76 1.09
N ASN A 311 13.82 37.70 0.85
CA ASN A 311 13.06 38.77 0.20
C ASN A 311 13.12 40.08 1.02
N SER A 312 12.99 39.98 2.35
CA SER A 312 13.07 41.14 3.25
C SER A 312 14.47 41.79 3.27
N LEU A 313 15.52 40.99 3.12
CA LEU A 313 16.90 41.49 3.00
C LEU A 313 17.13 42.14 1.63
N MET A 314 16.64 41.52 0.55
CA MET A 314 16.74 42.07 -0.80
C MET A 314 15.96 43.39 -0.95
N ALA A 315 14.81 43.52 -0.30
CA ALA A 315 14.02 44.77 -0.32
C ALA A 315 14.69 45.95 0.41
N LYS A 316 15.77 45.70 1.18
CA LYS A 316 16.54 46.73 1.90
C LYS A 316 17.84 47.14 1.18
N VAL A 317 18.15 46.55 0.03
CA VAL A 317 19.33 46.83 -0.81
C VAL A 317 18.87 47.57 -2.06
#